data_AF-A0A969NSN5-F1
#
_entry.id   AF-A0A969NSN5-F1
#
_cell.length_a   1.000
_cell.length_b   1.000
_cell.length_c   1.000
_cell.angle_alpha   90.00
_cell.angle_beta   90.00
_cell.angle_gamma   90.00
#
_symmetry.space_group_name_H-M   'P 1'
#
loop_
_entity.id
_entity.type
_entity.pdbx_description
1 polymer ?
#
loop_
_entity_poly.entity_id
_entity_poly.type
_entity_poly.pdbx_seq_one_letter_code
_entity_poly.pdbx_strand_id
1 'polypeptide(L)'
;MTEQEINHYIAVNINGWIHDEGIFYHDVNGDTCYLADYCNSIAHAMDLAKTNEVALKPTSDGWLAYKLSDETKAGTDALPSKAICLCLTAVSPS
;
A
#
# COMPACT_ATOMS: atom_id res chain seq x y z
N MET A 1 10.17 11.15 -3.01
CA MET A 1 8.89 10.93 -3.71
C MET A 1 7.78 11.52 -2.86
N THR A 2 6.80 12.17 -3.47
CA THR A 2 5.53 12.56 -2.83
C THR A 2 4.66 11.31 -2.60
N GLU A 3 3.63 11.41 -1.76
CA GLU A 3 2.68 10.30 -1.53
C GLU A 3 2.00 9.87 -2.82
N GLN A 4 1.67 10.82 -3.70
CA GLN A 4 1.08 10.54 -5.00
C GLN A 4 2.06 9.77 -5.92
N GLU A 5 3.34 10.14 -5.91
CA GLU A 5 4.38 9.42 -6.65
C GLU A 5 4.60 8.00 -6.10
N ILE A 6 4.51 7.81 -4.77
CA ILE A 6 4.61 6.48 -4.15
C ILE A 6 3.39 5.63 -4.51
N ASN A 7 2.18 6.18 -4.42
CA ASN A 7 0.96 5.48 -4.81
C ASN A 7 1.01 5.04 -6.27
N HIS A 8 1.47 5.92 -7.17
CA HIS A 8 1.68 5.61 -8.58
C HIS A 8 2.73 4.50 -8.77
N TYR A 9 3.88 4.62 -8.12
CA TYR A 9 4.94 3.61 -8.20
C TYR A 9 4.43 2.22 -7.80
N ILE A 10 3.67 2.14 -6.69
CA ILE A 10 3.08 0.89 -6.22
C ILE A 10 2.07 0.35 -7.23
N ALA A 11 1.18 1.19 -7.76
CA ALA A 11 0.21 0.76 -8.76
C ALA A 11 0.89 0.10 -9.97
N VAL A 12 1.93 0.72 -10.52
CA VAL A 12 2.58 0.26 -11.74
C VAL A 12 3.58 -0.87 -11.48
N ASN A 13 4.52 -0.68 -10.56
CA ASN A 13 5.70 -1.54 -10.42
C ASN A 13 5.47 -2.72 -9.48
N ILE A 14 4.51 -2.61 -8.54
CA ILE A 14 4.21 -3.68 -7.58
C ILE A 14 2.96 -4.44 -8.02
N ASN A 15 1.89 -3.71 -8.34
CA ASN A 15 0.60 -4.32 -8.66
C ASN A 15 0.41 -4.59 -10.17
N GLY A 16 1.30 -4.09 -11.03
CA GLY A 16 1.27 -4.37 -12.48
C GLY A 16 0.18 -3.62 -13.25
N TRP A 17 -0.37 -2.53 -12.70
CA TRP A 17 -1.33 -1.68 -13.42
C TRP A 17 -0.63 -0.85 -14.50
N ILE A 18 -1.31 -0.63 -15.61
CA ILE A 18 -0.87 0.24 -16.70
C ILE A 18 -1.51 1.61 -16.48
N HIS A 19 -0.69 2.67 -16.51
CA HIS A 19 -1.17 4.05 -16.35
C HIS A 19 -1.66 4.62 -17.68
N ASP A 20 -2.88 5.14 -17.70
CA ASP A 20 -3.48 5.79 -18.87
C ASP A 20 -3.25 7.30 -18.84
N GLU A 21 -4.04 8.00 -18.01
CA GLU A 21 -3.97 9.45 -17.82
C GLU A 21 -4.46 9.85 -16.43
N GLY A 22 -3.89 10.91 -15.86
CA GLY A 22 -4.31 11.43 -14.55
C GLY A 22 -4.28 10.35 -13.47
N ILE A 23 -5.45 10.00 -12.95
CA ILE A 23 -5.64 8.97 -11.91
C ILE A 23 -6.22 7.66 -12.47
N PHE A 24 -6.31 7.46 -13.78
CA PHE A 24 -6.89 6.28 -14.41
C PHE A 24 -5.83 5.23 -14.77
N TYR A 25 -6.16 3.96 -14.51
CA TYR A 25 -5.30 2.80 -14.74
C TYR A 25 -6.13 1.64 -15.28
N HIS A 26 -5.48 0.71 -15.99
CA HIS A 26 -6.08 -0.56 -16.40
C HIS A 26 -5.14 -1.77 -16.19
N ASP A 27 -5.72 -2.96 -16.13
CA ASP A 27 -4.98 -4.22 -16.08
C ASP A 27 -4.81 -4.85 -17.48
N VAL A 28 -4.09 -5.96 -17.58
CA VAL A 28 -3.87 -6.66 -18.86
C VAL A 28 -5.14 -7.18 -19.55
N ASN A 29 -6.27 -7.24 -18.82
CA ASN A 29 -7.57 -7.67 -19.34
C ASN A 29 -8.44 -6.48 -19.77
N GLY A 30 -8.00 -5.24 -19.51
CA GLY A 30 -8.72 -4.00 -19.81
C GLY A 30 -9.68 -3.55 -18.71
N ASP A 31 -9.63 -4.16 -17.52
CA ASP A 31 -10.41 -3.70 -16.37
C ASP A 31 -9.80 -2.40 -15.83
N THR A 32 -10.62 -1.38 -15.62
CA THR A 32 -10.16 -0.04 -15.25
C THR A 32 -10.35 0.26 -13.76
N CYS A 33 -9.41 0.98 -13.16
CA CYS A 33 -9.52 1.51 -11.81
C CYS A 33 -8.97 2.95 -11.69
N TYR A 34 -9.21 3.56 -10.53
CA TYR A 34 -8.60 4.82 -10.14
C TYR A 34 -7.39 4.59 -9.23
N LEU A 35 -6.44 5.54 -9.21
CA LEU A 35 -5.28 5.49 -8.31
C LEU A 35 -5.76 5.34 -6.86
N ALA A 36 -5.46 4.20 -6.26
CA ALA A 36 -5.75 3.97 -4.86
C ALA A 36 -4.80 4.78 -3.98
N ASP A 37 -5.34 5.35 -2.90
CA ASP A 37 -4.56 6.12 -1.94
C ASP A 37 -3.89 5.20 -0.91
N TYR A 38 -2.88 4.43 -1.33
CA TYR A 38 -2.21 3.45 -0.48
C TYR A 38 -1.53 4.10 0.74
N CYS A 39 -0.88 5.25 0.57
CA CYS A 39 -0.17 5.95 1.64
C CYS A 39 -1.08 6.47 2.75
N ASN A 40 -2.36 6.75 2.47
CA ASN A 40 -3.28 7.32 3.47
C ASN A 40 -4.50 6.42 3.77
N SER A 41 -4.72 5.33 3.03
CA SER A 41 -5.75 4.33 3.32
C SER A 41 -5.13 3.07 3.91
N ILE A 42 -5.38 2.83 5.20
CA ILE A 42 -4.89 1.62 5.87
C ILE A 42 -5.45 0.34 5.26
N ALA A 43 -6.69 0.36 4.77
CA ALA A 43 -7.28 -0.77 4.07
C ALA A 43 -6.50 -1.14 2.80
N HIS A 44 -6.20 -0.14 1.96
CA HIS A 44 -5.41 -0.37 0.74
C HIS A 44 -3.97 -0.79 1.05
N ALA A 45 -3.33 -0.15 2.04
CA ALA A 45 -1.98 -0.52 2.46
C ALA A 45 -1.91 -1.96 2.97
N MET A 46 -2.93 -2.42 3.70
CA MET A 46 -2.99 -3.77 4.23
C MET A 46 -3.18 -4.83 3.14
N ASP A 47 -4.02 -4.57 2.13
CA ASP A 47 -4.16 -5.47 0.99
C ASP A 47 -2.81 -5.65 0.27
N LEU A 48 -2.03 -4.58 0.15
CA LEU A 48 -0.67 -4.66 -0.37
C LEU A 48 0.25 -5.48 0.54
N ALA A 49 0.24 -5.22 1.85
CA ALA A 49 1.11 -5.91 2.80
C ALA A 49 0.84 -7.42 2.82
N LYS A 50 -0.43 -7.81 2.72
CA LYS A 50 -0.83 -9.22 2.63
C LYS A 50 -0.39 -9.85 1.32
N THR A 51 -0.59 -9.15 0.19
CA THR A 51 -0.25 -9.65 -1.15
C THR A 51 1.26 -9.81 -1.34
N ASN A 52 2.06 -8.93 -0.73
CA ASN A 52 3.51 -8.86 -0.91
C ASN A 52 4.31 -9.35 0.32
N GLU A 53 3.64 -9.99 1.28
CA GLU A 53 4.23 -10.54 2.52
C GLU A 53 5.08 -9.54 3.33
N VAL A 54 4.68 -8.26 3.37
CA VAL A 54 5.41 -7.21 4.11
C VAL A 54 5.15 -7.31 5.62
N ALA A 55 6.19 -7.10 6.42
CA ALA A 55 6.36 -7.50 7.83
C ALA A 55 5.32 -7.00 8.89
N LEU A 56 4.30 -6.24 8.51
CA LEU A 56 3.25 -5.78 9.43
C LEU A 56 2.10 -6.78 9.49
N LYS A 57 2.13 -7.65 10.51
CA LYS A 57 1.10 -8.68 10.75
C LYS A 57 0.00 -8.16 11.68
N PRO A 58 -1.26 -8.61 11.52
CA PRO A 58 -2.36 -8.21 12.39
C PRO A 58 -2.17 -8.72 13.82
N THR A 59 -2.79 -8.05 14.78
CA THR A 59 -3.06 -8.65 16.10
C THR A 59 -4.34 -9.49 16.08
N SER A 60 -4.57 -10.25 17.16
CA SER A 60 -5.75 -11.11 17.37
C SER A 60 -7.08 -10.36 17.32
N ASP A 61 -7.06 -9.06 17.57
CA ASP A 61 -8.25 -8.21 17.72
C ASP A 61 -8.67 -7.59 16.38
N GLY A 62 -8.05 -8.05 15.29
CA GLY A 62 -8.16 -7.46 13.97
C GLY A 62 -7.30 -6.21 13.83
N TRP A 63 -7.43 -5.54 12.70
CA TRP A 63 -6.53 -4.47 12.27
C TRP A 63 -6.87 -3.09 12.85
N LEU A 64 -7.63 -3.06 13.94
CA LEU A 64 -7.79 -1.86 14.78
C LEU A 64 -6.47 -1.49 15.47
N ALA A 65 -5.46 -2.38 15.43
CA ALA A 65 -4.11 -2.09 15.81
C ALA A 65 -3.06 -2.92 15.06
N TYR A 66 -1.85 -2.39 14.95
CA TYR A 66 -0.67 -3.10 14.43
C TYR A 66 0.47 -3.00 15.44
N LYS A 67 1.40 -3.96 15.42
CA LYS A 67 2.61 -3.92 16.24
C LYS A 67 3.78 -3.34 15.47
N LEU A 68 4.39 -2.30 16.04
CA LEU A 68 5.70 -1.80 15.63
C LEU A 68 6.67 -2.11 16.78
N SER A 69 7.50 -3.15 16.59
CA SER A 69 8.27 -3.76 17.70
C SER A 69 7.36 -4.18 18.86
N ASP A 70 7.61 -3.69 20.08
CA ASP A 70 6.83 -4.00 21.29
C ASP A 70 5.63 -3.06 21.52
N GLU A 71 5.41 -2.08 20.64
CA GLU A 71 4.34 -1.09 20.79
C GLU A 71 3.14 -1.41 19.89
N THR A 72 1.94 -1.35 20.48
CA THR A 72 0.67 -1.47 19.77
C THR A 72 0.17 -0.09 19.36
N LYS A 73 -0.06 0.14 18.06
CA LYS A 73 -0.55 1.40 17.50
C LYS A 73 -1.96 1.24 16.94
N ALA A 74 -2.83 2.22 17.13
CA ALA A 74 -4.21 2.19 16.65
C ALA A 74 -4.30 2.35 15.11
N GLY A 75 -5.22 1.63 14.47
CA GLY A 75 -5.42 1.58 13.03
C GLY A 75 -6.04 2.84 12.40
N THR A 76 -6.32 3.88 13.18
CA THR A 76 -6.70 5.21 12.67
C THR A 76 -5.50 6.12 12.39
N ASP A 77 -4.29 5.69 12.75
CA ASP A 77 -3.05 6.39 12.41
C ASP A 77 -2.71 6.15 10.93
N ALA A 78 -2.22 7.17 10.23
CA ALA A 78 -1.74 7.05 8.85
C ALA A 78 -0.30 6.55 8.77
N LEU A 79 0.44 6.59 9.88
CA LEU A 79 1.80 6.07 10.01
C LEU A 79 2.00 4.62 9.49
N PRO A 80 1.13 3.63 9.82
CA PRO A 80 1.27 2.26 9.29
C PRO A 80 1.18 2.20 7.77
N SER A 81 0.21 2.89 7.17
CA SER A 81 0.00 2.89 5.71
C SER A 81 1.23 3.41 4.98
N LYS A 82 1.83 4.50 5.49
CA LYS A 82 3.08 5.07 4.97
C LYS A 82 4.26 4.12 5.15
N ALA A 83 4.38 3.46 6.30
CA ALA A 83 5.44 2.50 6.56
C ALA A 83 5.38 1.30 5.60
N ILE A 84 4.19 0.75 5.34
CA ILE A 84 3.99 -0.33 4.37
C ILE A 84 4.43 0.12 2.98
N CYS A 85 3.98 1.28 2.54
CA CYS A 85 4.34 1.82 1.22
C CYS A 85 5.85 2.00 1.08
N LEU A 86 6.52 2.55 2.09
CA LEU A 86 7.97 2.71 2.11
C LEU A 86 8.70 1.36 2.02
N CYS A 87 8.27 0.36 2.79
CA CYS A 87 8.82 -0.99 2.70
C CYS A 87 8.72 -1.53 1.26
N LEU A 88 7.55 -1.43 0.63
CA LEU A 88 7.33 -1.92 -0.74
C LEU A 88 8.25 -1.25 -1.77
N THR A 89 8.43 0.07 -1.65
CA THR A 89 9.37 0.80 -2.52
C THR A 89 10.84 0.44 -2.31
N ALA A 90 11.19 -0.13 -1.15
CA ALA A 90 12.57 -0.52 -0.84
C ALA A 90 12.92 -1.95 -1.28
N VAL A 91 11.93 -2.84 -1.48
CA VAL A 91 12.15 -4.24 -1.90
C VAL A 91 12.19 -4.44 -3.41
N SER A 92 11.72 -3.48 -4.21
CA SER A 92 11.76 -3.59 -5.67
C SER A 92 13.11 -3.10 -6.22
N PRO A 93 13.90 -3.97 -6.87
CA PRO A 93 15.16 -3.56 -7.46
C PRO A 93 14.89 -2.66 -8.68
N SER A 94 15.65 -1.57 -8.73
CA SER A 94 15.83 -0.68 -9.89
C SER A 94 16.23 -1.43 -11.16
#